data_AF-A0A840SRL5-F1
#
_entry.id   AF-A0A840SRL5-F1
#
_cell.length_a   1.000
_cell.length_b   1.000
_cell.length_c   1.000
_cell.angle_alpha   90.00
_cell.angle_beta   90.00
_cell.angle_gamma   90.00
#
_symmetry.space_group_name_H-M   'P 1'
#
loop_
_entity.id
_entity.type
_entity.pdbx_description
1 polymer ?
#
loop_
_entity_poly.entity_id
_entity_poly.type
_entity_poly.pdbx_seq_one_letter_code
_entity_poly.pdbx_strand_id
1 'polypeptide(L)'
;MTKTFHSHWSDVLEGTWRWPNFSPAEIACRGTGKLLVNETALDRKQALRDWLEKPLIVRSAYRSPEHNRAGGGATRSKHLDGAAFDIAMANHDPLAFEAAAREVGFLGFGFYPGSGFIHVDIGPARQWGERFPVREMAFAAETPPAREVLADSRTMKGVAQQEW
;
A
#
# COMPACT_ATOMS: atom_id res chain seq x y z
N MET A 1 -15.54 0.77 19.29
CA MET A 1 -14.37 1.03 18.42
C MET A 1 -13.86 2.42 18.76
N THR A 2 -12.64 2.52 19.26
CA THR A 2 -12.02 3.80 19.62
C THR A 2 -11.34 4.39 18.40
N LYS A 3 -11.60 5.68 18.13
CA LYS A 3 -10.91 6.45 17.11
C LYS A 3 -10.23 7.66 17.74
N THR A 4 -8.96 7.88 17.43
CA THR A 4 -8.18 9.01 17.96
C THR A 4 -7.60 9.80 16.80
N PHE A 5 -7.85 11.10 16.78
CA PHE A 5 -7.35 11.99 15.73
C PHE A 5 -6.13 12.77 16.22
N HIS A 6 -5.13 12.91 15.34
CA HIS A 6 -3.96 13.76 15.54
C HIS A 6 -3.83 14.71 14.34
N SER A 7 -3.54 15.99 14.64
CA SER A 7 -3.26 17.02 13.63
C SER A 7 -2.08 16.65 12.73
N HIS A 8 -1.09 15.99 13.31
CA HIS A 8 0.06 15.43 12.60
C HIS A 8 0.50 14.12 13.26
N TRP A 9 1.08 13.19 12.49
CA TRP A 9 1.51 11.89 13.00
C TRP A 9 2.63 11.99 14.04
N SER A 10 3.42 13.06 14.02
CA SER A 10 4.46 13.31 15.03
C SER A 10 3.89 13.69 16.39
N ASP A 11 2.59 14.02 16.47
CA ASP A 11 1.91 14.37 17.72
C ASP A 11 1.51 13.13 18.52
N VAL A 12 1.81 11.92 18.01
CA VAL A 12 1.62 10.68 18.75
C VAL A 12 2.66 10.62 19.87
N LEU A 13 2.18 10.55 21.10
CA LEU A 13 3.03 10.48 22.29
C LEU A 13 3.88 9.20 22.24
N GLU A 14 5.17 9.35 22.53
CA GLU A 14 6.09 8.23 22.65
C GLU A 14 5.57 7.22 23.70
N GLY A 15 5.73 5.92 23.40
CA GLY A 15 5.25 4.84 24.27
C GLY A 15 3.74 4.53 24.19
N THR A 16 2.93 5.36 23.52
CA THR A 16 1.48 5.08 23.37
C THR A 16 1.13 4.22 22.15
N TRP A 17 2.06 4.08 21.21
CA TRP A 17 1.86 3.35 19.97
C TRP A 17 1.95 1.83 20.19
N ARG A 18 0.85 1.11 19.92
CA ARG A 18 0.70 -0.32 20.28
C ARG A 18 1.03 -1.31 19.15
N TRP A 19 1.26 -0.84 17.92
CA TRP A 19 1.44 -1.70 16.75
C TRP A 19 2.90 -1.69 16.28
N PRO A 20 3.76 -2.59 16.79
CA PRO A 20 5.21 -2.49 16.64
C PRO A 20 5.71 -2.64 15.20
N ASN A 21 4.90 -3.21 14.30
CA ASN A 21 5.30 -3.40 12.91
C ASN A 21 4.93 -2.22 11.99
N PHE A 22 4.33 -1.17 12.53
CA PHE A 22 3.96 0.02 11.78
C PHE A 22 4.36 1.27 12.57
N SER A 23 4.64 2.35 11.88
CA SER A 23 4.83 3.67 12.47
C SER A 23 3.57 4.54 12.31
N PRO A 24 3.39 5.57 13.16
CA PRO A 24 2.37 6.60 12.94
C PRO A 24 2.42 7.21 11.54
N ALA A 25 3.62 7.48 11.02
CA ALA A 25 3.84 8.07 9.70
C ALA A 25 3.32 7.18 8.56
N GLU A 26 3.49 5.85 8.66
CA GLU A 26 2.98 4.89 7.67
C GLU A 26 1.44 4.81 7.63
N ILE A 27 0.79 5.14 8.75
CA ILE A 27 -0.68 5.12 8.87
C ILE A 27 -1.30 6.48 8.51
N ALA A 28 -0.51 7.55 8.61
CA ALA A 28 -0.96 8.91 8.38
C ALA A 28 -1.35 9.18 6.91
N CYS A 29 -2.14 10.23 6.74
CA CYS A 29 -2.48 10.74 5.42
C CYS A 29 -1.23 11.30 4.75
N ARG A 30 -0.78 10.66 3.66
CA ARG A 30 0.42 11.06 2.90
C ARG A 30 0.39 12.50 2.40
N GLY A 31 -0.80 13.06 2.14
CA GLY A 31 -0.92 14.44 1.64
C GLY A 31 -0.91 15.52 2.72
N THR A 32 -1.20 15.19 3.98
CA THR A 32 -1.43 16.20 5.03
C THR A 32 -0.73 15.92 6.35
N GLY A 33 -0.16 14.72 6.52
CA GLY A 33 0.44 14.28 7.78
C GLY A 33 -0.56 13.98 8.90
N LYS A 34 -1.85 14.35 8.73
CA LYS A 34 -2.93 14.05 9.68
C LYS A 34 -3.06 12.55 9.89
N LEU A 35 -3.40 12.14 11.10
CA LEU A 35 -3.55 10.74 11.46
C LEU A 35 -4.91 10.52 12.14
N LEU A 36 -5.62 9.48 11.71
CA LEU A 36 -6.78 8.95 12.43
C LEU A 36 -6.48 7.49 12.79
N VAL A 37 -6.23 7.25 14.07
CA VAL A 37 -6.03 5.92 14.62
C VAL A 37 -7.40 5.28 14.80
N ASN A 38 -7.60 4.14 14.17
CA ASN A 38 -8.73 3.26 14.43
C ASN A 38 -8.18 1.97 15.01
N GLU A 39 -8.34 1.79 16.32
CA GLU A 39 -7.63 0.72 17.04
C GLU A 39 -7.97 -0.66 16.49
N THR A 40 -9.25 -0.93 16.25
CA THR A 40 -9.70 -2.22 15.71
C THR A 40 -9.12 -2.51 14.34
N ALA A 41 -9.04 -1.50 13.45
CA ALA A 41 -8.47 -1.69 12.12
C ALA A 41 -6.96 -1.97 12.19
N LEU A 42 -6.24 -1.26 13.07
CA LEU A 42 -4.81 -1.46 13.25
C LEU A 42 -4.48 -2.78 13.97
N ASP A 43 -5.33 -3.24 14.91
CA ASP A 43 -5.21 -4.56 15.52
C ASP A 43 -5.31 -5.66 14.45
N ARG A 44 -6.26 -5.55 13.51
CA ARG A 44 -6.36 -6.51 12.38
C ARG A 44 -5.18 -6.42 11.44
N LYS A 45 -4.67 -5.22 11.17
CA LYS A 45 -3.49 -5.03 10.33
C LYS A 45 -2.23 -5.63 10.97
N GLN A 46 -2.08 -5.50 12.29
CA GLN A 46 -0.99 -6.09 13.05
C GLN A 46 -1.09 -7.61 13.02
N ALA A 47 -2.27 -8.18 13.30
CA ALA A 47 -2.50 -9.61 13.15
C ALA A 47 -2.22 -10.12 11.73
N LEU A 48 -2.56 -9.36 10.68
CA LEU A 48 -2.25 -9.71 9.29
C LEU A 48 -0.74 -9.79 9.05
N ARG A 49 0.00 -8.80 9.57
CA ARG A 49 1.45 -8.73 9.46
C ARG A 49 2.14 -9.88 10.20
N ASP A 50 1.61 -10.26 11.36
CA ASP A 50 2.12 -11.38 12.14
C ASP A 50 1.82 -12.71 11.43
N TRP A 51 0.61 -12.90 10.90
CA TRP A 51 0.21 -14.10 10.16
C TRP A 51 1.06 -14.34 8.90
N LEU A 52 1.31 -13.28 8.13
CA LEU A 52 2.03 -13.40 6.86
C LEU A 52 3.56 -13.46 7.04
N GLU A 53 4.06 -13.12 8.23
CA GLU A 53 5.49 -13.04 8.57
C GLU A 53 6.33 -12.18 7.61
N LYS A 54 5.68 -11.36 6.78
CA LYS A 54 6.29 -10.50 5.75
C LYS A 54 5.82 -9.06 5.88
N PRO A 55 6.68 -8.05 5.64
CA PRO A 55 6.30 -6.64 5.72
C PRO A 55 5.04 -6.32 4.89
N LEU A 56 4.14 -5.48 5.41
CA LEU A 56 3.01 -4.97 4.62
C LEU A 56 3.39 -3.60 4.07
N ILE A 57 3.66 -3.51 2.77
CA ILE A 57 4.02 -2.24 2.13
C ILE A 57 2.74 -1.38 1.99
N VAL A 58 2.59 -0.41 2.89
CA VAL A 58 1.40 0.44 2.99
C VAL A 58 1.44 1.54 1.94
N ARG A 59 0.57 1.47 0.94
CA ARG A 59 0.41 2.53 -0.07
C ARG A 59 -0.47 3.67 0.42
N SER A 60 -1.55 3.33 1.12
CA SER A 60 -2.48 4.29 1.71
C SER A 60 -3.11 3.69 2.96
N ALA A 61 -3.41 4.53 3.95
CA ALA A 61 -4.10 4.16 5.18
C ALA A 61 -5.16 5.22 5.50
N TYR A 62 -4.99 6.09 6.48
CA TYR A 62 -5.92 7.21 6.63
C TYR A 62 -5.79 8.19 5.44
N ARG A 63 -6.91 8.74 4.96
CA ARG A 63 -6.93 9.89 4.06
C ARG A 63 -7.75 11.00 4.69
N SER A 64 -7.19 12.20 4.79
CA SER A 64 -7.99 13.37 5.17
C SER A 64 -9.04 13.68 4.08
N PRO A 65 -10.18 14.30 4.42
CA PRO A 65 -11.24 14.59 3.45
C PRO A 65 -10.75 15.32 2.20
N GLU A 66 -9.86 16.30 2.38
CA GLU A 66 -9.24 17.07 1.31
C GLU A 66 -8.35 16.20 0.40
N HIS A 67 -7.53 15.31 0.97
CA HIS A 67 -6.68 14.42 0.19
C HIS A 67 -7.49 13.35 -0.53
N ASN A 68 -8.52 12.79 0.12
CA ASN A 68 -9.43 11.83 -0.50
C ASN A 68 -10.17 12.45 -1.68
N ARG A 69 -10.69 13.68 -1.55
CA ARG A 69 -11.37 14.39 -2.64
C ARG A 69 -10.41 14.72 -3.80
N ALA A 70 -9.20 15.19 -3.49
CA ALA A 70 -8.19 15.50 -4.51
C ALA A 70 -7.81 14.27 -5.36
N GLY A 71 -7.80 13.08 -4.75
CA GLY A 71 -7.56 11.80 -5.43
C GLY A 71 -8.79 11.16 -6.07
N GLY A 72 -9.94 11.85 -6.13
CA GLY A 72 -11.18 11.29 -6.69
C GLY A 72 -11.80 10.16 -5.85
N GLY A 73 -11.45 10.08 -4.56
CA GLY A 73 -11.92 9.03 -3.67
C GLY A 73 -13.42 9.13 -3.35
N ALA A 74 -14.04 7.98 -3.11
CA ALA A 74 -15.46 7.90 -2.75
C ALA A 74 -15.79 8.71 -1.49
N THR A 75 -16.99 9.32 -1.46
CA THR A 75 -17.48 10.15 -0.33
C THR A 75 -17.67 9.35 0.96
N ARG A 76 -17.94 8.05 0.84
CA ARG A 76 -18.06 7.11 1.97
C ARG A 76 -16.87 6.14 2.08
N SER A 77 -15.69 6.59 1.64
CA SER A 77 -14.45 5.81 1.67
C SER A 77 -14.06 5.41 3.10
N LYS A 78 -13.65 4.15 3.29
CA LYS A 78 -13.17 3.66 4.60
C LYS A 78 -11.80 4.20 4.99
N HIS A 79 -11.05 4.78 4.05
CA HIS A 79 -9.86 5.55 4.39
C HIS A 79 -10.17 6.81 5.22
N LEU A 80 -11.35 7.42 5.05
CA LEU A 80 -11.79 8.57 5.85
C LEU A 80 -12.04 8.20 7.31
N ASP A 81 -12.30 6.91 7.56
CA ASP A 81 -12.59 6.34 8.89
C ASP A 81 -11.34 5.77 9.59
N GLY A 82 -10.16 5.86 8.97
CA GLY A 82 -8.95 5.14 9.40
C GLY A 82 -9.11 3.63 9.37
N ALA A 83 -10.11 3.13 8.62
CA ALA A 83 -10.57 1.75 8.68
C ALA A 83 -10.16 0.91 7.46
N ALA A 84 -9.30 1.46 6.59
CA ALA A 84 -8.87 0.83 5.35
C ALA A 84 -7.37 0.98 5.11
N PHE A 85 -6.82 0.01 4.40
CA PHE A 85 -5.42 -0.03 4.00
C PHE A 85 -5.29 -0.51 2.55
N ASP A 86 -4.53 0.24 1.76
CA ASP A 86 -4.09 -0.19 0.43
C ASP A 86 -2.69 -0.80 0.58
N ILE A 87 -2.55 -2.11 0.37
CA ILE A 87 -1.29 -2.86 0.57
C ILE A 87 -0.74 -3.32 -0.78
N ALA A 88 0.54 -3.04 -1.04
CA ALA A 88 1.17 -3.46 -2.29
C ALA A 88 1.38 -4.99 -2.32
N MET A 89 1.11 -5.60 -3.48
CA MET A 89 1.29 -7.05 -3.73
C MET A 89 2.65 -7.38 -4.35
N ALA A 90 3.65 -6.53 -4.11
CA ALA A 90 5.01 -6.71 -4.63
C ALA A 90 5.76 -7.83 -3.89
N ASN A 91 5.45 -8.03 -2.60
CA ASN A 91 6.10 -8.99 -1.72
C ASN A 91 5.15 -10.05 -1.14
N HIS A 92 3.92 -10.11 -1.65
CA HIS A 92 2.88 -11.05 -1.22
C HIS A 92 2.29 -11.77 -2.43
N ASP A 93 1.98 -13.05 -2.24
CA ASP A 93 1.05 -13.75 -3.13
C ASP A 93 -0.36 -13.22 -2.88
N PRO A 94 -1.08 -12.71 -3.90
CA PRO A 94 -2.40 -12.11 -3.72
C PRO A 94 -3.46 -13.05 -3.12
N LEU A 95 -3.41 -14.35 -3.45
CA LEU A 95 -4.38 -15.32 -2.95
C LEU A 95 -4.15 -15.62 -1.46
N ALA A 96 -2.89 -15.87 -1.09
CA ALA A 96 -2.49 -16.08 0.30
C ALA A 96 -2.76 -14.82 1.15
N PHE A 97 -2.49 -13.63 0.61
CA PHE A 97 -2.80 -12.36 1.27
C PHE A 97 -4.30 -12.20 1.51
N GLU A 98 -5.14 -12.44 0.50
CA GLU A 98 -6.60 -12.34 0.64
C GLU A 98 -7.10 -13.31 1.71
N ALA A 99 -6.66 -14.57 1.68
CA ALA A 99 -7.04 -15.58 2.66
C ALA A 99 -6.67 -15.15 4.08
N ALA A 100 -5.41 -14.76 4.32
CA ALA A 100 -4.96 -14.29 5.63
C ALA A 100 -5.72 -13.05 6.11
N ALA A 101 -5.99 -12.10 5.20
CA ALA A 101 -6.74 -10.88 5.52
C ALA A 101 -8.18 -11.20 5.96
N ARG A 102 -8.83 -12.19 5.35
CA ARG A 102 -10.15 -12.66 5.77
C ARG A 102 -10.12 -13.29 7.15
N GLU A 103 -9.14 -14.16 7.42
CA GLU A 103 -8.96 -14.82 8.73
C GLU A 103 -8.81 -13.81 9.87
N VAL A 104 -8.06 -12.73 9.64
CA VAL A 104 -7.90 -11.67 10.64
C VAL A 104 -9.04 -10.65 10.65
N GLY A 105 -10.12 -10.87 9.91
CA GLY A 105 -11.37 -10.12 10.03
C GLY A 105 -11.51 -8.88 9.15
N PHE A 106 -10.74 -8.77 8.06
CA PHE A 106 -11.09 -7.83 6.98
C PHE A 106 -12.26 -8.35 6.16
N LEU A 107 -13.16 -7.44 5.77
CA LEU A 107 -14.44 -7.78 5.14
C LEU A 107 -14.63 -7.11 3.77
N GLY A 108 -14.11 -5.89 3.60
CA GLY A 108 -14.11 -5.18 2.33
C GLY A 108 -12.81 -5.41 1.56
N PHE A 109 -12.94 -5.76 0.28
CA PHE A 109 -11.80 -6.08 -0.60
C PHE A 109 -11.92 -5.36 -1.95
N GLY A 110 -10.91 -4.57 -2.30
CA GLY A 110 -10.77 -3.98 -3.64
C GLY A 110 -9.51 -4.48 -4.31
N PHE A 111 -9.61 -5.04 -5.51
CA PHE A 111 -8.47 -5.63 -6.21
C PHE A 111 -8.02 -4.75 -7.38
N TYR A 112 -6.76 -4.33 -7.36
CA TYR A 112 -6.19 -3.40 -8.33
C TYR A 112 -4.88 -3.93 -8.92
N PRO A 113 -4.92 -4.98 -9.77
CA PRO A 113 -3.72 -5.61 -10.33
C PRO A 113 -2.89 -4.66 -11.20
N GLY A 114 -3.53 -3.83 -12.02
CA GLY A 114 -2.84 -2.81 -12.83
C GLY A 114 -2.08 -1.77 -11.99
N SER A 115 -2.53 -1.53 -10.76
CA SER A 115 -1.83 -0.68 -9.80
C SER A 115 -0.99 -1.47 -8.79
N GLY A 116 -1.03 -2.79 -8.80
CA GLY A 116 -0.22 -3.66 -7.94
C GLY A 116 -0.57 -3.63 -6.44
N PHE A 117 -1.82 -3.36 -6.05
CA PHE A 117 -2.23 -3.39 -4.64
C PHE A 117 -3.62 -4.03 -4.41
N ILE A 118 -3.84 -4.47 -3.18
CA ILE A 118 -5.17 -4.86 -2.67
C ILE A 118 -5.58 -3.85 -1.59
N HIS A 119 -6.80 -3.37 -1.70
CA HIS A 119 -7.50 -2.61 -0.67
C HIS A 119 -8.18 -3.57 0.30
N VAL A 120 -7.98 -3.38 1.60
CA VAL A 120 -8.68 -4.10 2.67
C VAL A 120 -9.30 -3.14 3.68
N ASP A 121 -10.49 -3.44 4.17
CA ASP A 121 -11.15 -2.65 5.21
C ASP A 121 -12.08 -3.47 6.12
N ILE A 122 -12.38 -2.91 7.31
CA ILE A 122 -13.24 -3.54 8.33
C ILE A 122 -14.71 -3.09 8.25
N GLY A 123 -15.13 -2.50 7.12
CA GLY A 123 -16.52 -2.11 6.86
C GLY A 123 -17.42 -3.31 6.51
N PRO A 124 -18.59 -3.07 5.90
CA PRO A 124 -19.47 -4.15 5.43
C PRO A 124 -18.76 -5.07 4.42
N ALA A 125 -19.09 -6.36 4.46
CA ALA A 125 -18.57 -7.35 3.53
C ALA A 125 -18.91 -6.98 2.08
N ARG A 126 -17.88 -6.79 1.26
CA ARG A 126 -18.02 -6.41 -0.15
C ARG A 126 -16.72 -6.67 -0.90
N GLN A 127 -16.83 -6.90 -2.21
CA GLN A 127 -15.68 -7.06 -3.09
C GLN A 127 -15.89 -6.29 -4.39
N TRP A 128 -14.82 -5.70 -4.94
CA TRP A 128 -14.85 -4.97 -6.20
C TRP A 128 -13.48 -4.98 -6.89
N GLY A 129 -13.43 -4.54 -8.15
CA GLY A 129 -12.21 -4.57 -8.98
C GLY A 129 -11.96 -5.91 -9.65
N GLU A 130 -10.73 -6.13 -10.11
CA GLU A 130 -10.33 -7.29 -10.90
C GLU A 130 -9.39 -8.18 -10.13
N ARG A 131 -9.58 -9.50 -10.20
CA ARG A 131 -8.68 -10.46 -9.54
C ARG A 131 -7.27 -10.33 -10.10
N PHE A 132 -6.27 -10.53 -9.23
CA PHE A 132 -4.90 -10.66 -9.68
C PHE A 132 -4.77 -11.92 -10.55
N PRO A 133 -4.05 -11.86 -11.68
CA PRO A 133 -3.75 -13.06 -12.46
C PRO A 133 -2.95 -14.03 -11.59
N VAL A 134 -3.17 -15.33 -11.81
CA VAL A 134 -2.37 -16.38 -11.19
C VAL A 134 -0.92 -16.15 -11.63
N ARG A 135 -0.01 -15.98 -10.67
CA ARG A 135 1.43 -15.89 -10.94
C ARG A 135 2.04 -17.27 -10.78
N GLU A 136 2.78 -17.75 -11.77
CA GLU A 136 3.55 -19.00 -11.63
C GLU A 136 4.69 -18.86 -10.62
N MET A 137 5.20 -17.65 -10.41
CA MET A 137 6.25 -17.35 -9.42
C MET A 137 5.78 -16.30 -8.41
N ALA A 138 6.10 -16.54 -7.13
CA ALA A 138 5.65 -15.73 -6.00
C ALA A 138 6.23 -14.31 -5.97
N PHE A 139 7.27 -14.03 -6.75
CA PHE A 139 7.95 -12.74 -6.82
C PHE A 139 7.90 -12.19 -8.24
N ALA A 140 7.78 -10.86 -8.37
CA ALA A 140 8.08 -10.20 -9.64
C ALA A 140 9.56 -10.47 -9.97
N ALA A 141 9.86 -10.86 -11.20
CA ALA A 141 11.25 -10.88 -11.66
C ALA A 141 11.84 -9.48 -11.44
N GLU A 142 13.04 -9.40 -10.87
CA GLU A 142 13.73 -8.13 -10.70
C GLU A 142 13.89 -7.48 -12.08
N THR A 143 13.24 -6.33 -12.29
CA THR A 143 13.52 -5.53 -13.48
C THR A 143 14.94 -4.99 -13.35
N PRO A 144 15.85 -5.27 -14.31
CA PRO A 144 17.19 -4.69 -14.28
C PRO A 144 17.09 -3.16 -14.16
N PRO A 145 17.93 -2.51 -13.34
CA PRO A 145 17.88 -1.07 -13.20
C PRO A 145 18.06 -0.42 -14.57
N ALA A 146 17.18 0.52 -14.91
CA ALA A 146 17.12 1.22 -16.20
C ALA A 146 18.41 1.96 -16.62
N ARG A 147 19.45 1.93 -15.77
CA ARG A 147 20.73 2.60 -16.00
C ARG A 147 21.64 1.88 -16.99
N GLU A 148 21.45 0.58 -17.22
CA GLU A 148 22.29 -0.18 -18.18
C GLU A 148 21.89 0.01 -19.65
N VAL A 149 20.64 0.37 -19.96
CA VAL A 149 20.16 0.46 -21.36
C VAL A 149 20.69 1.70 -22.10
N LEU A 150 21.24 2.70 -21.39
CA LEU A 150 21.80 3.92 -22.00
C LEU A 150 23.27 3.78 -22.44
N ALA A 151 23.99 2.74 -22.01
CA ALA A 151 25.40 2.56 -22.37
C ALA A 151 25.56 2.04 -23.80
N ASP A 152 24.60 1.25 -24.31
CA ASP A 152 24.69 0.64 -25.65
C ASP A 152 24.30 1.58 -26.80
N SER A 153 23.79 2.76 -26.49
CA SER A 153 23.34 3.73 -27.52
C SER A 153 24.39 4.77 -27.92
N ARG A 154 25.63 4.70 -27.38
CA ARG A 154 26.67 5.74 -27.60
C ARG A 154 27.90 5.30 -28.40
N THR A 155 27.88 4.14 -29.04
CA THR A 155 29.03 3.63 -29.82
C THR A 155 28.78 3.60 -31.33
N MET A 156 28.26 4.69 -31.91
CA MET A 156 28.27 4.91 -33.38
C MET A 156 28.47 6.40 -33.70
N LYS A 157 29.67 6.94 -33.42
CA LYS A 157 30.19 8.12 -34.12
C LYS A 157 31.70 8.02 -34.27
N GLY A 158 32.15 7.92 -35.52
CA GLY A 158 33.52 8.23 -35.90
C GLY A 158 34.16 7.22 -36.85
N VAL A 159 33.80 7.26 -38.14
CA VAL A 159 34.77 6.92 -39.19
C VAL A 159 34.81 8.09 -40.16
N ALA A 160 35.92 8.81 -40.08
CA ALA A 160 36.34 9.78 -41.07
C ALA A 160 36.72 9.02 -42.35
N GLN A 161 36.37 9.58 -43.52
CA GLN A 161 37.11 9.33 -44.75
C GLN A 161 37.36 10.64 -45.47
N GLN A 162 38.63 10.84 -45.77
CA GLN A 162 39.29 11.90 -46.52
C GLN A 162 39.58 11.39 -47.95
N GLU A 163 39.56 12.33 -48.91
CA GLU A 163 40.32 12.36 -50.19
C GLU A 163 39.92 11.34 -51.29
N TRP A 164 39.75 11.69 -52.58
CA TRP A 164 40.30 12.76 -53.44
C TRP A 164 39.25 13.32 -54.40
#